data_AF-A0A950HV34-F1
#
_entry.id   AF-A0A950HV34-F1
#
_cell.length_a   1.000
_cell.length_b   1.000
_cell.length_c   1.000
_cell.angle_alpha   90.00
_cell.angle_beta   90.00
_cell.angle_gamma   90.00
#
_symmetry.space_group_name_H-M   'P 1'
#
loop_
_entity.id
_entity.type
_entity.pdbx_description
1 polymer ?
#
loop_
_entity_poly.entity_id
_entity_poly.type
_entity_poly.pdbx_seq_one_letter_code
_entity_poly.pdbx_strand_id
1 'polypeptide(L)'
;MKKTQLAAVLLALLPLAACADLPGHHPGYLHALSDLRAARWNLEHRPGDRAVSVREDEAIDQIDAAIGEIKRAAVEDAKNLEDHPHEDADLDHPGRLHHALELLRRARQDLAQEEDNPEARELKHRSIEHVEHAIGATEHAIRDVEDGR
;
A
#
# COMPACT_ATOMS: atom_id res chain seq x y z
N MET A 1 -43.56 -57.77 24.45
CA MET A 1 -44.06 -56.41 24.20
C MET A 1 -43.72 -55.49 25.37
N LYS A 2 -42.81 -54.53 25.20
CA LYS A 2 -42.82 -53.19 25.85
C LYS A 2 -41.63 -52.34 25.41
N LYS A 3 -41.93 -51.49 24.42
CA LYS A 3 -41.44 -50.14 24.10
C LYS A 3 -39.94 -49.83 24.28
N THR A 4 -39.26 -49.84 23.13
CA THR A 4 -38.08 -49.05 22.75
C THR A 4 -38.26 -47.56 23.07
N GLN A 5 -37.26 -46.93 23.67
CA GLN A 5 -37.11 -45.47 23.71
C GLN A 5 -35.81 -45.10 22.98
N LEU A 6 -35.97 -44.27 21.96
CA LEU A 6 -34.90 -43.64 21.20
C LEU A 6 -34.16 -42.62 22.09
N ALA A 7 -32.84 -42.57 21.97
CA ALA A 7 -32.08 -41.35 22.25
C ALA A 7 -31.10 -41.13 21.10
N ALA A 8 -31.51 -40.26 20.18
CA ALA A 8 -30.66 -39.72 19.13
C ALA A 8 -29.72 -38.69 19.78
N VAL A 9 -28.42 -38.94 19.73
CA VAL A 9 -27.39 -37.92 19.98
C VAL A 9 -26.75 -37.60 18.64
N LEU A 10 -27.30 -36.58 17.98
CA LEU A 10 -26.71 -35.98 16.79
C LEU A 10 -25.61 -35.03 17.28
N LEU A 11 -24.37 -35.52 17.34
CA LEU A 11 -23.20 -34.69 17.62
C LEU A 11 -22.87 -33.91 16.34
N ALA A 12 -23.48 -32.74 16.17
CA ALA A 12 -23.13 -31.82 15.09
C ALA A 12 -21.73 -31.25 15.37
N LEU A 13 -20.71 -31.84 14.72
CA LEU A 13 -19.38 -31.26 14.57
C LEU A 13 -19.52 -29.98 13.73
N LEU A 14 -19.65 -28.84 14.38
CA LEU A 14 -19.49 -27.54 13.74
C LEU A 14 -18.02 -27.40 13.33
N PRO A 15 -17.70 -27.19 12.03
CA PRO A 15 -16.37 -26.71 11.70
C PRO A 15 -16.33 -25.26 12.19
N LEU A 16 -15.56 -25.00 13.25
CA LEU A 16 -15.04 -23.66 13.47
C LEU A 16 -14.14 -23.39 12.27
N ALA A 17 -14.67 -22.71 11.26
CA ALA A 17 -13.88 -21.98 10.29
C ALA A 17 -13.22 -20.83 11.06
N ALA A 18 -12.17 -21.16 11.81
CA ALA A 18 -11.18 -20.20 12.21
C ALA A 18 -10.47 -19.78 10.92
N CYS A 19 -10.93 -18.68 10.32
CA CYS A 19 -10.04 -17.85 9.52
C CYS A 19 -9.00 -17.31 10.50
N ALA A 20 -7.99 -18.12 10.82
CA ALA A 20 -6.77 -17.61 11.38
C ALA A 20 -6.16 -16.77 10.26
N ASP A 21 -6.33 -15.45 10.33
CA ASP A 21 -5.41 -14.56 9.65
C ASP A 21 -4.01 -15.00 10.06
N LEU A 22 -3.30 -15.59 9.10
CA LEU A 22 -1.90 -15.96 9.29
C LEU A 22 -1.17 -14.66 9.68
N PRO A 23 -0.46 -14.64 10.82
CA PRO A 23 0.30 -13.46 11.22
C PRO A 23 1.18 -13.00 10.05
N GLY A 24 0.96 -11.77 9.55
CA GLY A 24 1.68 -11.20 8.42
C GLY A 24 0.93 -11.08 7.10
N HIS A 25 -0.30 -11.61 6.96
CA HIS A 25 -1.09 -11.44 5.74
C HIS A 25 -1.98 -10.19 5.82
N HIS A 26 -1.44 -9.02 5.45
CA HIS A 26 -2.16 -7.74 5.51
C HIS A 26 -2.58 -7.28 4.11
N PRO A 27 -3.86 -7.42 3.70
CA PRO A 27 -4.30 -7.02 2.37
C PRO A 27 -4.05 -5.52 2.10
N GLY A 28 -4.11 -4.68 3.13
CA GLY A 28 -3.75 -3.26 3.03
C GLY A 28 -2.30 -3.03 2.59
N TYR A 29 -1.34 -3.87 2.96
CA TYR A 29 0.05 -3.72 2.51
C TYR A 29 0.22 -4.03 1.03
N LEU A 30 -0.54 -4.97 0.49
CA LEU A 30 -0.51 -5.27 -0.95
C LEU A 30 -1.04 -4.08 -1.76
N HIS A 31 -2.17 -3.50 -1.34
CA HIS A 31 -2.73 -2.31 -1.97
C HIS A 31 -1.80 -1.10 -1.85
N ALA A 32 -1.28 -0.83 -0.65
CA ALA A 32 -0.30 0.24 -0.44
C ALA A 32 0.96 0.05 -1.30
N LEU A 33 1.51 -1.16 -1.41
CA LEU A 33 2.66 -1.43 -2.27
C LEU A 33 2.36 -1.23 -3.76
N SER A 34 1.16 -1.54 -4.21
CA SER A 34 0.73 -1.28 -5.58
C SER A 34 0.64 0.23 -5.83
N ASP A 35 -0.09 0.94 -4.98
CA ASP A 35 -0.27 2.40 -5.09
C ASP A 35 1.05 3.17 -4.95
N LEU A 36 1.99 2.73 -4.09
CA LEU A 36 3.31 3.36 -3.95
C LEU A 36 4.17 3.22 -5.22
N ARG A 37 4.15 2.05 -5.86
CA ARG A 37 4.90 1.85 -7.12
C ARG A 37 4.30 2.67 -8.25
N ALA A 38 2.98 2.70 -8.30
CA ALA A 38 2.24 3.55 -9.22
C ALA A 38 2.57 5.04 -9.00
N ALA A 39 2.59 5.50 -7.74
CA ALA A 39 2.99 6.88 -7.42
C ALA A 39 4.42 7.17 -7.86
N ARG A 40 5.36 6.25 -7.61
CA ARG A 40 6.76 6.36 -8.06
C ARG A 40 6.85 6.49 -9.58
N TRP A 41 6.12 5.66 -10.32
CA TRP A 41 6.06 5.73 -11.78
C TRP A 41 5.47 7.05 -12.30
N ASN A 42 4.53 7.65 -11.57
CA ASN A 42 4.01 8.99 -11.83
C ASN A 42 4.93 10.13 -11.42
N LEU A 43 5.99 9.88 -10.66
CA LEU A 43 7.00 10.89 -10.30
C LEU A 43 8.24 10.78 -11.19
N GLU A 44 8.57 9.59 -11.68
CA GLU A 44 9.74 9.38 -12.54
C GLU A 44 9.65 10.10 -13.88
N HIS A 45 10.73 10.77 -14.28
CA HIS A 45 10.80 11.42 -15.59
C HIS A 45 10.68 10.42 -16.75
N ARG A 46 9.76 10.68 -17.68
CA ARG A 46 9.66 9.96 -18.96
C ARG A 46 10.28 10.77 -20.10
N PRO A 47 10.81 10.11 -21.15
CA PRO A 47 11.31 10.82 -22.32
C PRO A 47 10.25 11.76 -22.92
N GLY A 48 10.57 13.05 -23.00
CA GLY A 48 9.64 14.08 -23.48
C GLY A 48 8.99 14.92 -22.37
N ASP A 49 9.08 14.48 -21.11
CA ASP A 49 8.62 15.25 -19.95
C ASP A 49 9.64 16.32 -19.56
N ARG A 50 9.24 17.22 -18.64
CA ARG A 50 10.19 18.08 -17.93
C ARG A 50 11.12 17.22 -17.06
N ALA A 51 12.34 17.68 -16.84
CA ALA A 51 13.28 17.02 -15.93
C ALA A 51 12.70 16.95 -14.51
N VAL A 52 13.02 15.88 -13.77
CA VAL A 52 12.62 15.69 -12.37
C VAL A 52 13.12 16.87 -11.53
N SER A 53 12.22 17.45 -10.73
CA SER A 53 12.58 18.45 -9.73
C SER A 53 13.16 17.80 -8.46
N VAL A 54 13.89 18.57 -7.66
CA VAL A 54 14.41 18.10 -6.36
C VAL A 54 13.28 17.58 -5.44
N ARG A 55 12.07 18.12 -5.57
CA ARG A 55 10.90 17.70 -4.79
C ARG A 55 10.32 16.38 -5.25
N GLU A 56 10.34 16.11 -6.55
CA GLU A 56 9.98 14.80 -7.09
C GLU A 56 11.01 13.74 -6.69
N ASP A 57 12.31 14.05 -6.74
CA ASP A 57 13.36 13.15 -6.25
C ASP A 57 13.19 12.85 -4.75
N GLU A 58 12.95 13.88 -3.93
CA GLU A 58 12.66 13.73 -2.50
C GLU A 58 11.43 12.83 -2.28
N ALA A 59 10.37 12.98 -3.07
CA ALA A 59 9.19 12.12 -3.00
C ALA A 59 9.51 10.66 -3.37
N ILE A 60 10.30 10.43 -4.42
CA ILE A 60 10.71 9.08 -4.86
C ILE A 60 11.53 8.39 -3.77
N ASP A 61 12.50 9.08 -3.16
CA ASP A 61 13.33 8.52 -2.09
C ASP A 61 12.48 8.09 -0.88
N GLN A 62 11.49 8.89 -0.51
CA GLN A 62 10.57 8.55 0.58
C GLN A 62 9.66 7.37 0.22
N ILE A 63 9.19 7.27 -1.03
CA ILE A 63 8.42 6.12 -1.51
C ILE A 63 9.26 4.83 -1.42
N ASP A 64 10.52 4.88 -1.87
CA ASP A 64 11.41 3.72 -1.84
C ASP A 64 11.69 3.27 -0.40
N ALA A 65 11.85 4.21 0.54
CA ALA A 65 11.97 3.91 1.96
C ALA A 65 10.69 3.26 2.53
N ALA A 66 9.51 3.80 2.24
CA ALA A 66 8.23 3.24 2.65
C ALA A 66 8.05 1.79 2.14
N ILE A 67 8.32 1.55 0.85
CA ILE A 67 8.27 0.21 0.25
C ILE A 67 9.20 -0.75 1.00
N GLY A 68 10.41 -0.31 1.37
CA GLY A 68 11.37 -1.11 2.11
C GLY A 68 10.92 -1.47 3.53
N GLU A 69 10.27 -0.55 4.24
CA GLU A 69 9.66 -0.80 5.57
C GLU A 69 8.47 -1.77 5.46
N ILE A 70 7.55 -1.58 4.49
CA ILE A 70 6.40 -2.48 4.27
C ILE A 70 6.85 -3.90 3.92
N LYS A 71 7.85 -4.05 3.04
CA LYS A 71 8.39 -5.38 2.67
C LYS A 71 8.98 -6.12 3.87
N ARG A 72 9.57 -5.41 4.83
CA ARG A 72 10.04 -5.99 6.10
C ARG A 72 8.86 -6.37 7.00
N ALA A 73 7.81 -5.55 7.03
CA ALA A 73 6.62 -5.79 7.85
C ALA A 73 5.80 -7.00 7.36
N ALA A 74 5.71 -7.17 6.04
CA ALA A 74 4.89 -8.20 5.38
C ALA A 74 5.53 -9.61 5.33
N VAL A 75 6.69 -9.82 5.96
CA VAL A 75 7.42 -11.12 6.04
C VAL A 75 7.48 -11.85 4.69
N GLU A 76 8.43 -11.45 3.81
CA GLU A 76 8.86 -12.13 2.57
C GLU A 76 7.83 -12.52 1.49
N ASP A 77 6.52 -12.49 1.75
CA ASP A 77 5.47 -12.89 0.78
C ASP A 77 5.31 -11.87 -0.38
N ALA A 78 6.14 -10.81 -0.38
CA ALA A 78 6.23 -9.81 -1.42
C ALA A 78 6.80 -10.33 -2.76
N LYS A 79 7.10 -11.63 -2.88
CA LYS A 79 7.70 -12.27 -4.08
C LYS A 79 6.80 -12.23 -5.34
N ASN A 80 5.55 -11.80 -5.24
CA ASN A 80 4.61 -11.69 -6.38
C ASN A 80 4.07 -10.27 -6.60
N LEU A 81 4.72 -9.24 -6.08
CA LEU A 81 4.22 -7.86 -6.15
C LEU A 81 4.89 -7.02 -7.25
N GLU A 82 5.50 -7.61 -8.29
CA GLU A 82 6.02 -6.84 -9.44
C GLU A 82 4.92 -6.34 -10.40
N ASP A 83 3.65 -6.61 -10.09
CA ASP A 83 2.53 -6.07 -10.86
C ASP A 83 2.39 -4.57 -10.55
N HIS A 84 2.73 -3.74 -11.53
CA HIS A 84 2.37 -2.34 -11.54
C HIS A 84 1.11 -2.19 -12.41
N PRO A 85 0.11 -1.40 -12.00
CA PRO A 85 -1.01 -1.11 -12.87
C PRO A 85 -0.51 -0.57 -14.22
N HIS A 86 -1.21 -0.93 -15.31
CA HIS A 86 -1.02 -0.23 -16.59
C HIS A 86 -1.63 1.16 -16.43
N GLU A 87 -0.83 2.10 -15.97
CA GLU A 87 -1.27 3.48 -15.85
C GLU A 87 -1.41 4.14 -17.21
N ASP A 88 -2.30 5.11 -17.30
CA ASP A 88 -2.49 5.92 -18.48
C ASP A 88 -1.18 6.66 -18.80
N ALA A 89 -0.51 6.21 -19.87
CA ALA A 89 0.76 6.79 -20.31
C ALA A 89 0.63 8.23 -20.83
N ASP A 90 -0.59 8.72 -20.99
CA ASP A 90 -0.96 9.96 -21.68
C ASP A 90 -1.11 11.18 -20.75
N LEU A 91 -0.90 11.02 -19.43
CA LEU A 91 -0.94 12.16 -18.50
C LEU A 91 0.24 13.12 -18.74
N ASP A 92 -0.06 14.42 -18.80
CA ASP A 92 0.97 15.46 -18.82
C ASP A 92 1.65 15.59 -17.46
N HIS A 93 2.76 16.33 -17.39
CA HIS A 93 3.56 16.43 -16.18
C HIS A 93 2.74 16.89 -14.93
N PRO A 94 1.94 17.97 -14.97
CA PRO A 94 1.04 18.31 -13.85
C PRO A 94 0.04 17.20 -13.51
N GLY A 95 -0.60 16.60 -14.52
CA GLY A 95 -1.55 15.51 -14.34
C GLY A 95 -0.95 14.30 -13.64
N ARG A 96 0.28 13.93 -14.01
CA ARG A 96 1.05 12.87 -13.35
C ARG A 96 1.32 13.18 -11.88
N LEU A 97 1.75 14.40 -11.53
CA LEU A 97 2.00 14.77 -10.14
C LEU A 97 0.73 14.71 -9.27
N HIS A 98 -0.41 15.16 -9.80
CA HIS A 98 -1.69 15.03 -9.11
C HIS A 98 -2.12 13.57 -8.94
N HIS A 99 -1.89 12.74 -9.95
CA HIS A 99 -2.19 11.31 -9.86
C HIS A 99 -1.29 10.61 -8.83
N ALA A 100 0.01 10.92 -8.80
CA ALA A 100 0.93 10.46 -7.76
C ALA A 100 0.42 10.84 -6.36
N LEU A 101 -0.03 12.07 -6.17
CA LEU A 101 -0.56 12.54 -4.89
C LEU A 101 -1.82 11.77 -4.46
N GLU A 102 -2.71 11.44 -5.40
CA GLU A 102 -3.88 10.61 -5.12
C GLU A 102 -3.46 9.21 -4.64
N LEU A 103 -2.56 8.56 -5.39
CA LEU A 103 -2.01 7.25 -5.09
C LEU A 103 -1.36 7.20 -3.70
N LEU A 104 -0.54 8.19 -3.37
CA LEU A 104 0.09 8.31 -2.05
C LEU A 104 -0.93 8.40 -0.92
N ARG A 105 -2.03 9.14 -1.12
CA ARG A 105 -3.09 9.27 -0.11
C ARG A 105 -3.86 7.97 0.09
N ARG A 106 -4.08 7.19 -0.98
CA ARG A 106 -4.68 5.85 -0.89
C ARG A 106 -3.76 4.87 -0.17
N ALA A 107 -2.48 4.84 -0.55
CA ALA A 107 -1.48 4.01 0.14
C ALA A 107 -1.41 4.31 1.64
N ARG A 108 -1.43 5.59 2.04
CA ARG A 108 -1.51 5.97 3.45
C ARG A 108 -2.77 5.41 4.13
N GLN A 109 -3.92 5.53 3.47
CA GLN A 109 -5.18 5.03 4.02
C GLN A 109 -5.14 3.51 4.21
N ASP A 110 -4.54 2.78 3.28
CA ASP A 110 -4.38 1.33 3.40
C ASP A 110 -3.40 0.93 4.50
N LEU A 111 -2.33 1.70 4.71
CA LEU A 111 -1.40 1.52 5.83
C LEU A 111 -2.02 1.85 7.20
N ALA A 112 -3.09 2.67 7.23
CA ALA A 112 -3.78 3.01 8.48
C ALA A 112 -4.61 1.86 9.06
N GLN A 113 -4.78 0.76 8.32
CA GLN A 113 -5.47 -0.43 8.81
C GLN A 113 -4.77 -1.04 10.04
N GLU A 114 -5.53 -1.79 10.84
CA GLU A 114 -5.06 -2.35 12.10
C GLU A 114 -3.93 -3.37 11.89
N GLU A 115 -2.95 -3.38 12.80
CA GLU A 115 -1.77 -4.26 12.76
C GLU A 115 -1.69 -5.01 14.08
N ASP A 116 -1.93 -6.32 14.01
CA ASP A 116 -1.93 -7.22 15.14
C ASP A 116 -0.53 -7.70 15.53
N ASN A 117 0.39 -7.77 14.56
CA ASN A 117 1.76 -8.16 14.80
C ASN A 117 2.54 -7.00 15.46
N PRO A 118 2.94 -7.13 16.73
CA PRO A 118 3.65 -6.06 17.42
C PRO A 118 4.99 -5.71 16.78
N GLU A 119 5.66 -6.67 16.13
CA GLU A 119 6.94 -6.44 15.43
C GLU A 119 6.74 -5.60 14.16
N ALA A 120 5.59 -5.75 13.49
CA ALA A 120 5.25 -4.99 12.28
C ALA A 120 4.73 -3.58 12.57
N ARG A 121 4.29 -3.28 13.80
CA ARG A 121 3.74 -1.96 14.17
C ARG A 121 4.73 -0.81 13.98
N GLU A 122 5.99 -1.00 14.38
CA GLU A 122 7.02 0.03 14.22
C GLU A 122 7.35 0.25 12.75
N LEU A 123 7.47 -0.84 11.99
CA LEU A 123 7.69 -0.80 10.54
C LEU A 123 6.56 -0.05 9.84
N LYS A 124 5.31 -0.36 10.18
CA LYS A 124 4.12 0.35 9.67
C LYS A 124 4.17 1.85 9.99
N HIS A 125 4.53 2.20 11.22
CA HIS A 125 4.60 3.60 11.63
C HIS A 125 5.64 4.38 10.80
N ARG A 126 6.83 3.81 10.60
CA ARG A 126 7.86 4.41 9.73
C ARG A 126 7.42 4.47 8.27
N SER A 127 6.75 3.45 7.76
CA SER A 127 6.15 3.49 6.41
C SER A 127 5.19 4.67 6.26
N ILE A 128 4.30 4.89 7.23
CA ILE A 128 3.35 6.02 7.22
C ILE A 128 4.10 7.36 7.24
N GLU A 129 5.13 7.50 8.06
CA GLU A 129 5.95 8.73 8.10
C GLU A 129 6.60 9.03 6.74
N HIS A 130 7.19 8.02 6.11
CA HIS A 130 7.74 8.16 4.75
C HIS A 130 6.67 8.55 3.73
N VAL A 131 5.49 7.95 3.77
CA VAL A 131 4.39 8.30 2.84
C VAL A 131 3.91 9.74 3.07
N GLU A 132 3.79 10.20 4.30
CA GLU A 132 3.43 11.60 4.61
C GLU A 132 4.50 12.60 4.11
N HIS A 133 5.79 12.26 4.22
CA HIS A 133 6.85 13.07 3.63
C HIS A 133 6.77 13.09 2.10
N ALA A 134 6.52 11.95 1.45
CA ALA A 134 6.31 11.89 0.00
C ALA A 134 5.11 12.73 -0.47
N ILE A 135 4.00 12.70 0.28
CA ILE A 135 2.83 13.56 0.04
C ILE A 135 3.23 15.03 0.09
N GLY A 136 3.93 15.43 1.15
CA GLY A 136 4.38 16.80 1.33
C GLY A 136 5.30 17.27 0.20
N ALA A 137 6.28 16.45 -0.19
CA ALA A 137 7.19 16.75 -1.30
C ALA A 137 6.45 16.87 -2.65
N THR A 138 5.51 15.94 -2.93
CA THR A 138 4.68 15.97 -4.13
C THR A 138 3.79 17.22 -4.18
N GLU A 139 3.19 17.63 -3.05
CA GLU A 139 2.41 18.88 -2.98
C GLU A 139 3.28 20.12 -3.25
N HIS A 140 4.56 20.11 -2.86
CA HIS A 140 5.49 21.18 -3.20
C HIS A 140 5.81 21.18 -4.70
N ALA A 141 6.06 20.01 -5.29
CA ALA A 141 6.32 19.88 -6.72
C ALA A 141 5.13 20.39 -7.58
N ILE A 142 3.91 20.03 -7.20
CA ILE A 142 2.68 20.54 -7.86
C ILE A 142 2.66 22.07 -7.83
N ARG A 143 2.87 22.67 -6.66
CA ARG A 143 2.89 24.13 -6.50
C ARG A 143 3.99 24.79 -7.32
N ASP A 144 5.17 24.18 -7.39
CA ASP A 144 6.28 24.70 -8.22
C ASP A 144 5.92 24.67 -9.71
N VAL A 145 5.29 23.60 -10.19
CA VAL A 145 4.83 23.48 -11.58
C VAL A 145 3.71 24.48 -11.90
N GLU A 146 2.74 24.64 -10.99
CA GLU A 146 1.65 25.62 -11.13
C GLU A 146 2.17 27.07 -11.13
N ASP A 147 3.19 27.36 -10.32
CA ASP A 147 3.86 28.66 -10.26
C ASP A 147 4.87 28.89 -11.40
N GLY A 148 5.18 27.85 -12.19
CA GLY A 148 6.14 27.89 -13.30
C GLY A 148 7.61 27.98 -12.87
N ARG A 149 7.95 27.43 -11.70
CA ARG A 149 9.30 27.38 -11.12
C ARG A 149 10.13 26.21 -11.61
#